data_AF-A0A1L3J9E9-F1
#
_entry.id   AF-A0A1L3J9E9-F1
#
_cell.length_a   1.000
_cell.length_b   1.000
_cell.length_c   1.000
_cell.angle_alpha   90.00
_cell.angle_beta   90.00
_cell.angle_gamma   90.00
#
_symmetry.space_group_name_H-M   'P 1'
#
loop_
_entity.id
_entity.type
_entity.pdbx_description
1 polymer ?
#
loop_
_entity_poly.entity_id
_entity_poly.type
_entity_poly.pdbx_seq_one_letter_code
_entity_poly.pdbx_strand_id
1 'polypeptide(L)'
;MTTPASHLLKQVNIGDLDLPNRIMMAPLTRGRADDGHMPNILMAQYYAQRAGAGLIISEATGISVEGLGWPSAPGIWNEEQSAKWKVITKAVHDAGGRIFCQLWHMGRLVHPDFLGGDAPVSASATCAPGHAHTPTGKKDYEMARSLDKDEIPRLLNDYENAAKFALDAGFDGVQLHAANGYLIDQFLRDNCNHRTDEYGGSQENRIRLLEEVTDRLIAVCGADRVAVRLSPNGETQGIDDSDPIGLFTKAAAMLNSKNIAFLELREPLEDGTFGSTDVPPVSPHIRKVFSGPLVLNSDYDVDRAEKALESGACDAVSFGRPYIANPDLAQRIAAGAHWNKDNYKTWYGPGPVGYTDYPAMGEE
;
A
#
# COMPACT_ATOMS: atom_id res chain seq x y z
N MET A 1 -13.58 23.37 -30.38
CA MET A 1 -13.72 21.93 -30.10
C MET A 1 -13.72 21.79 -28.60
N THR A 2 -14.81 21.33 -27.99
CA THR A 2 -14.85 21.04 -26.55
C THR A 2 -13.92 19.86 -26.30
N THR A 3 -12.90 20.05 -25.47
CA THR A 3 -12.05 18.95 -24.99
C THR A 3 -12.95 17.84 -24.45
N PRO A 4 -12.72 16.55 -24.79
CA PRO A 4 -13.46 15.45 -24.20
C PRO A 4 -13.43 15.57 -22.67
N ALA A 5 -14.56 15.27 -22.01
CA ALA A 5 -14.60 15.28 -20.55
C ALA A 5 -13.64 14.20 -20.00
N SER A 6 -12.59 14.64 -19.31
CA SER A 6 -11.54 13.80 -18.71
C SER A 6 -12.15 12.61 -17.94
N HIS A 7 -11.62 11.41 -18.19
CA HIS A 7 -12.02 10.21 -17.46
C HIS A 7 -11.53 10.27 -16.01
N LEU A 8 -10.37 10.87 -15.74
CA LEU A 8 -9.84 11.02 -14.39
C LEU A 8 -10.79 11.81 -13.46
N LEU A 9 -11.54 12.77 -13.99
CA LEU A 9 -12.44 13.63 -13.22
C LEU A 9 -13.86 13.05 -13.07
N LYS A 10 -14.15 11.89 -13.67
CA LYS A 10 -15.45 11.24 -13.51
C LYS A 10 -15.56 10.58 -12.15
N GLN A 11 -16.76 10.55 -11.58
CA GLN A 11 -17.04 9.77 -10.40
C GLN A 11 -16.84 8.27 -10.67
N VAL A 12 -16.50 7.52 -9.63
CA VAL A 12 -16.36 6.07 -9.65
C VAL A 12 -16.79 5.49 -8.32
N ASN A 13 -17.43 4.33 -8.36
CA ASN A 13 -17.86 3.62 -7.16
C ASN A 13 -16.81 2.57 -6.83
N ILE A 14 -16.33 2.57 -5.59
CA ILE A 14 -15.34 1.62 -5.09
C ILE A 14 -15.80 1.09 -3.75
N GLY A 15 -16.17 -0.20 -3.76
CA GLY A 15 -16.92 -0.79 -2.65
C GLY A 15 -18.17 0.05 -2.35
N ASP A 16 -18.29 0.50 -1.10
CA ASP A 16 -19.40 1.32 -0.61
C ASP A 16 -19.17 2.84 -0.75
N LEU A 17 -18.06 3.26 -1.37
CA LEU A 17 -17.72 4.67 -1.54
C LEU A 17 -18.00 5.19 -2.95
N ASP A 18 -18.73 6.29 -3.03
CA ASP A 18 -18.82 7.13 -4.22
C ASP A 18 -17.66 8.13 -4.23
N LEU A 19 -16.66 7.89 -5.08
CA LEU A 19 -15.48 8.76 -5.17
C LEU A 19 -15.74 9.91 -6.15
N PRO A 20 -15.33 11.16 -5.81
CA PRO A 20 -15.58 12.33 -6.64
C PRO A 20 -14.79 12.32 -7.96
N ASN A 21 -13.70 11.56 -8.03
CA ASN A 21 -12.82 11.42 -9.18
C ASN A 21 -12.05 10.08 -9.10
N ARG A 22 -11.35 9.73 -10.18
CA ARG A 22 -10.57 8.49 -10.33
C ARG A 22 -9.08 8.67 -10.01
N ILE A 23 -8.72 9.74 -9.29
CA ILE A 23 -7.36 10.12 -8.95
C ILE A 23 -7.13 9.79 -7.47
N MET A 24 -6.34 8.76 -7.20
CA MET A 24 -6.06 8.32 -5.83
C MET A 24 -4.67 8.77 -5.37
N MET A 25 -4.52 8.99 -4.07
CA MET A 25 -3.20 9.10 -3.45
C MET A 25 -2.71 7.70 -3.08
N ALA A 26 -1.60 7.29 -3.70
CA ALA A 26 -0.96 6.03 -3.41
C ALA A 26 -0.38 6.01 -1.98
N PRO A 27 -0.21 4.83 -1.36
CA PRO A 27 0.41 4.69 -0.05
C PRO A 27 1.91 5.02 -0.12
N LEU A 28 2.35 5.93 0.74
CA LEU A 28 3.70 6.51 0.70
C LEU A 28 4.28 6.60 2.11
N THR A 29 5.19 5.70 2.50
CA THR A 29 5.91 5.81 3.78
C THR A 29 6.66 7.13 3.86
N ARG A 30 6.46 7.91 4.94
CA ARG A 30 7.08 9.24 5.10
C ARG A 30 8.02 9.34 6.28
N GLY A 31 7.98 8.40 7.23
CA GLY A 31 8.91 8.36 8.36
C GLY A 31 8.76 9.57 9.30
N ARG A 32 7.52 9.93 9.64
CA ARG A 32 7.17 11.15 10.40
C ARG A 32 6.32 10.92 11.64
N ALA A 33 6.10 9.66 12.03
CA ALA A 33 5.52 9.34 13.32
C ALA A 33 6.51 9.68 14.45
N ASP A 34 5.96 10.00 15.61
CA ASP A 34 6.72 10.22 16.84
C ASP A 34 7.24 8.88 17.41
N ASP A 35 8.03 8.95 18.49
CA ASP A 35 8.52 7.80 19.23
C ASP A 35 7.39 6.81 19.58
N GLY A 36 7.68 5.51 19.50
CA GLY A 36 6.65 4.48 19.66
C GLY A 36 5.74 4.32 18.44
N HIS A 37 6.15 4.84 17.28
CA HIS A 37 5.39 4.76 16.02
C HIS A 37 4.03 5.47 16.11
N MET A 38 4.00 6.58 16.86
CA MET A 38 2.79 7.31 17.18
C MET A 38 2.44 8.34 16.09
N PRO A 39 1.25 8.26 15.48
CA PRO A 39 0.80 9.30 14.55
C PRO A 39 0.68 10.66 15.27
N ASN A 40 0.88 11.75 14.53
CA ASN A 40 0.92 13.09 15.11
C ASN A 40 0.12 14.13 14.29
N ILE A 41 0.08 15.36 14.80
CA ILE A 41 -0.70 16.45 14.20
C ILE A 41 -0.16 16.89 12.84
N LEU A 42 1.15 16.73 12.61
CA LEU A 42 1.76 17.08 11.33
C LEU A 42 1.26 16.13 10.23
N MET A 43 1.09 14.85 10.55
CA MET A 43 0.45 13.88 9.64
C MET A 43 -1.01 14.24 9.35
N ALA A 44 -1.75 14.75 10.34
CA ALA A 44 -3.13 15.21 10.12
C ALA A 44 -3.19 16.35 9.09
N GLN A 45 -2.29 17.34 9.20
CA GLN A 45 -2.16 18.42 8.22
C GLN A 45 -1.82 17.89 6.83
N TYR A 46 -0.87 16.96 6.74
CA TYR A 46 -0.43 16.36 5.48
C TYR A 46 -1.56 15.66 4.71
N TYR A 47 -2.34 14.82 5.38
CA TYR A 47 -3.44 14.12 4.74
C TYR A 47 -4.63 15.04 4.45
N ALA A 48 -4.95 15.99 5.34
CA ALA A 48 -6.02 16.96 5.11
C ALA A 48 -5.75 17.83 3.87
N GLN A 49 -4.50 18.25 3.65
CA GLN A 49 -4.08 18.97 2.43
C GLN A 49 -4.39 18.19 1.14
N ARG A 50 -4.47 16.85 1.22
CA ARG A 50 -4.65 15.94 0.07
C ARG A 50 -6.05 15.37 -0.04
N ALA A 51 -7.01 15.86 0.76
CA ALA A 51 -8.40 15.40 0.79
C ALA A 51 -9.15 15.55 -0.55
N GLY A 52 -8.61 16.33 -1.50
CA GLY A 52 -9.12 16.42 -2.88
C GLY A 52 -8.93 15.16 -3.73
N ALA A 53 -8.09 14.21 -3.29
CA ALA A 53 -8.01 12.90 -3.91
C ALA A 53 -9.39 12.20 -3.87
N GLY A 54 -9.68 11.40 -4.90
CA GLY A 54 -10.82 10.50 -4.92
C GLY A 54 -10.80 9.61 -3.67
N LEU A 55 -9.67 8.95 -3.45
CA LEU A 55 -9.36 8.20 -2.23
C LEU A 55 -7.90 8.40 -1.84
N ILE A 56 -7.64 8.57 -0.54
CA ILE A 56 -6.31 8.50 0.04
C ILE A 56 -6.07 7.08 0.55
N ILE A 57 -4.91 6.52 0.26
CA ILE A 57 -4.41 5.34 0.95
C ILE A 57 -3.27 5.82 1.85
N SER A 58 -3.39 5.58 3.15
CA SER A 58 -2.38 6.02 4.12
C SER A 58 -1.02 5.43 3.79
N GLU A 59 0.02 5.99 4.39
CA GLU A 59 1.30 5.30 4.45
C GLU A 59 1.18 3.92 5.08
N ALA A 60 2.10 3.04 4.71
CA ALA A 60 2.16 1.68 5.24
C ALA A 60 2.27 1.74 6.77
N THR A 61 1.29 1.15 7.45
CA THR A 61 1.10 1.26 8.90
C THR A 61 1.26 -0.11 9.55
N GLY A 62 2.22 -0.22 10.47
CA GLY A 62 2.55 -1.49 11.10
C GLY A 62 1.37 -2.07 11.89
N ILE A 63 1.11 -3.38 11.73
CA ILE A 63 0.04 -4.09 12.47
C ILE A 63 0.50 -4.65 13.81
N SER A 64 1.81 -4.68 14.05
CA SER A 64 2.45 -5.20 15.26
C SER A 64 3.88 -4.68 15.35
N VAL A 65 4.50 -4.83 16.52
CA VAL A 65 5.93 -4.54 16.71
C VAL A 65 6.80 -5.48 15.87
N GLU A 66 6.45 -6.77 15.81
CA GLU A 66 7.16 -7.77 15.00
C GLU A 66 7.18 -7.42 13.50
N GLY A 67 6.10 -6.80 13.01
CA GLY A 67 5.91 -6.49 11.62
C GLY A 67 6.49 -5.16 11.15
N LEU A 68 7.08 -4.34 12.02
CA LEU A 68 7.52 -2.98 11.68
C LEU A 68 9.01 -2.75 11.97
N GLY A 69 9.77 -2.45 10.92
CA GLY A 69 11.21 -2.19 10.98
C GLY A 69 11.63 -0.91 10.27
N TRP A 70 10.72 0.06 10.13
CA TRP A 70 11.00 1.35 9.51
C TRP A 70 10.98 2.48 10.54
N PRO A 71 12.08 3.25 10.71
CA PRO A 71 12.13 4.35 11.67
C PRO A 71 11.02 5.36 11.42
N SER A 72 10.28 5.70 12.47
CA SER A 72 9.20 6.70 12.42
C SER A 72 8.10 6.41 11.38
N ALA A 73 7.94 5.17 10.90
CA ALA A 73 6.69 4.75 10.27
C ALA A 73 5.61 4.59 11.36
N PRO A 74 4.32 4.87 11.09
CA PRO A 74 3.27 4.75 12.09
C PRO A 74 2.83 3.30 12.33
N GLY A 75 2.27 3.06 13.52
CA GLY A 75 1.64 1.81 13.91
C GLY A 75 0.12 1.92 14.05
N ILE A 76 -0.55 0.77 14.12
CA ILE A 76 -1.98 0.65 14.47
C ILE A 76 -2.29 -0.66 15.21
N TRP A 77 -1.53 -0.97 16.25
CA TRP A 77 -1.68 -2.21 17.04
C TRP A 77 -2.20 -2.00 18.46
N ASN A 78 -2.49 -0.75 18.84
CA ASN A 78 -3.01 -0.42 20.16
C ASN A 78 -3.96 0.78 20.13
N GLU A 79 -4.68 0.96 21.24
CA GLU A 79 -5.67 2.03 21.42
C GLU A 79 -5.07 3.44 21.31
N GLU A 80 -3.84 3.65 21.79
CA GLU A 80 -3.21 4.97 21.76
C GLU A 80 -2.91 5.41 20.32
N GLN A 81 -2.37 4.51 19.51
CA GLN A 81 -2.13 4.74 18.08
C GLN A 81 -3.44 4.96 17.33
N SER A 82 -4.47 4.14 17.60
CA SER A 82 -5.81 4.31 17.03
C SER A 82 -6.40 5.70 17.37
N ALA A 83 -6.29 6.14 18.62
CA ALA A 83 -6.77 7.45 19.06
C ALA A 83 -6.06 8.62 18.35
N LYS A 84 -4.76 8.48 18.05
CA LYS A 84 -4.02 9.48 17.25
C LYS A 84 -4.43 9.46 15.78
N TRP A 85 -4.58 8.28 15.19
CA TRP A 85 -5.11 8.13 13.83
C TRP A 85 -6.49 8.75 13.68
N LYS A 86 -7.32 8.68 14.72
CA LYS A 86 -8.65 9.32 14.75
C LYS A 86 -8.61 10.84 14.54
N VAL A 87 -7.55 11.51 14.98
CA VAL A 87 -7.37 12.95 14.70
C VAL A 87 -7.08 13.18 13.22
N ILE A 88 -6.32 12.28 12.60
CA ILE A 88 -5.93 12.36 11.18
C ILE A 88 -7.11 12.08 10.26
N THR A 89 -7.82 10.98 10.47
CA THR A 89 -9.01 10.62 9.68
C THR A 89 -10.09 11.70 9.80
N LYS A 90 -10.32 12.22 11.02
CA LYS A 90 -11.23 13.37 11.21
C LYS A 90 -10.79 14.59 10.40
N ALA A 91 -9.50 14.94 10.40
CA ALA A 91 -9.01 16.06 9.61
C ALA A 91 -9.22 15.86 8.10
N VAL A 92 -9.04 14.62 7.61
CA VAL A 92 -9.35 14.26 6.21
C VAL A 92 -10.85 14.40 5.94
N HIS A 93 -11.70 13.85 6.79
CA HIS A 93 -13.17 13.90 6.63
C HIS A 93 -13.72 15.32 6.75
N ASP A 94 -13.21 16.13 7.67
CA ASP A 94 -13.57 17.55 7.80
C ASP A 94 -13.19 18.36 6.53
N ALA A 95 -12.11 17.97 5.85
CA ALA A 95 -11.71 18.51 4.55
C ALA A 95 -12.47 17.87 3.37
N GLY A 96 -13.47 17.03 3.65
CA GLY A 96 -14.29 16.34 2.65
C GLY A 96 -13.55 15.23 1.91
N GLY A 97 -12.54 14.63 2.54
CA GLY A 97 -11.71 13.53 2.04
C GLY A 97 -12.27 12.13 2.36
N ARG A 98 -11.63 11.10 1.81
CA ARG A 98 -11.80 9.68 2.16
C ARG A 98 -10.44 9.03 2.32
N ILE A 99 -10.25 8.13 3.27
CA ILE A 99 -8.96 7.52 3.57
C ILE A 99 -9.07 6.05 3.99
N PHE A 100 -8.25 5.20 3.37
CA PHE A 100 -8.03 3.80 3.77
C PHE A 100 -6.71 3.65 4.53
N CYS A 101 -6.67 2.78 5.53
CA CYS A 101 -5.44 2.43 6.24
C CYS A 101 -4.71 1.29 5.52
N GLN A 102 -3.46 1.50 5.10
CA GLN A 102 -2.65 0.40 4.57
C GLN A 102 -2.01 -0.41 5.70
N LEU A 103 -2.46 -1.66 5.86
CA LEU A 103 -1.98 -2.59 6.88
C LEU A 103 -0.69 -3.28 6.43
N TRP A 104 0.35 -3.20 7.26
CA TRP A 104 1.71 -3.56 6.88
C TRP A 104 2.38 -4.51 7.87
N HIS A 105 3.00 -5.56 7.32
CA HIS A 105 3.93 -6.44 8.01
C HIS A 105 5.15 -6.68 7.11
N MET A 106 6.31 -6.18 7.50
CA MET A 106 7.53 -6.16 6.67
C MET A 106 8.18 -7.54 6.51
N GLY A 107 7.94 -8.48 7.42
CA GLY A 107 8.53 -9.82 7.37
C GLY A 107 10.05 -9.75 7.48
N ARG A 108 10.79 -10.42 6.58
CA ARG A 108 12.27 -10.47 6.61
C ARG A 108 12.98 -9.12 6.43
N LEU A 109 12.23 -8.05 6.17
CA LEU A 109 12.75 -6.68 6.06
C LEU A 109 12.73 -5.94 7.40
N VAL A 110 12.41 -6.60 8.51
CA VAL A 110 12.62 -6.06 9.86
C VAL A 110 14.02 -6.43 10.35
N HIS A 111 14.75 -5.47 10.92
CA HIS A 111 16.05 -5.75 11.54
C HIS A 111 15.87 -6.14 13.02
N PRO A 112 16.67 -7.06 13.59
CA PRO A 112 16.59 -7.45 15.01
C PRO A 112 16.70 -6.29 16.02
N ASP A 113 17.32 -5.18 15.64
CA ASP A 113 17.34 -3.91 16.39
C ASP A 113 15.92 -3.44 16.80
N PHE A 114 14.89 -3.76 16.02
CA PHE A 114 13.48 -3.42 16.32
C PHE A 114 12.79 -4.48 17.20
N LEU A 115 13.40 -5.66 17.34
CA LEU A 115 12.82 -6.86 17.96
C LEU A 115 13.55 -7.27 19.23
N GLY A 116 14.36 -6.38 19.82
CA GLY A 116 15.14 -6.69 21.02
C GLY A 116 16.22 -7.77 20.80
N GLY A 117 16.66 -7.96 19.55
CA GLY A 117 17.63 -8.98 19.16
C GLY A 117 17.02 -10.27 18.60
N ASP A 118 15.70 -10.42 18.63
CA ASP A 118 15.03 -11.56 18.01
C ASP A 118 15.08 -11.47 16.47
N ALA A 119 15.11 -12.64 15.82
CA ALA A 119 15.12 -12.72 14.36
C ALA A 119 13.76 -12.30 13.77
N PRO A 120 13.75 -11.57 12.63
CA PRO A 120 12.51 -11.27 11.92
C PRO A 120 11.89 -12.54 11.34
N VAL A 121 10.62 -12.48 10.94
CA VAL A 121 9.89 -13.64 10.39
C VAL A 121 9.70 -13.56 8.89
N SER A 122 9.62 -14.71 8.23
CA SER A 122 9.26 -14.82 6.82
C SER A 122 8.61 -16.17 6.52
N ALA A 123 8.27 -16.40 5.25
CA ALA A 123 7.77 -17.69 4.79
C ALA A 123 8.80 -18.82 5.01
N SER A 124 10.09 -18.51 4.84
CA SER A 124 11.21 -19.44 5.06
C SER A 124 12.45 -18.69 5.57
N ALA A 125 13.44 -19.43 6.08
CA ALA A 125 14.69 -18.84 6.55
C ALA A 125 15.50 -18.28 5.38
N THR A 126 15.36 -16.97 5.15
CA THR A 126 16.05 -16.23 4.07
C THR A 126 16.51 -14.87 4.59
N CYS A 127 17.55 -14.32 3.99
CA CYS A 127 18.04 -12.98 4.27
C CYS A 127 17.72 -12.07 3.10
N ALA A 128 17.16 -10.88 3.37
CA ALA A 128 16.91 -9.88 2.34
C ALA A 128 18.23 -9.25 1.87
N PRO A 129 18.32 -8.81 0.60
CA PRO A 129 19.48 -8.05 0.14
C PRO A 129 19.46 -6.62 0.66
N GLY A 130 20.62 -5.99 0.72
CA GLY A 130 20.75 -4.57 1.07
C GLY A 130 20.71 -4.31 2.57
N HIS A 131 20.22 -3.13 2.94
CA HIS A 131 20.38 -2.59 4.30
C HIS A 131 19.04 -2.12 4.87
N ALA A 132 18.78 -2.47 6.11
CA ALA A 132 17.75 -1.89 6.94
C ALA A 132 18.14 -0.46 7.37
N HIS A 133 17.15 0.42 7.48
CA HIS A 133 17.31 1.66 8.23
C HIS A 133 17.00 1.37 9.70
N THR A 134 17.99 1.33 10.58
CA THR A 134 17.78 1.09 12.01
C THR A 134 17.91 2.39 12.81
N PRO A 135 17.45 2.43 14.08
CA PRO A 135 17.63 3.59 14.95
C PRO A 135 19.11 3.98 15.15
N THR A 136 20.04 3.06 14.91
CA THR A 136 21.49 3.27 15.06
C THR A 136 22.24 3.45 13.74
N GLY A 137 21.51 3.60 12.63
CA GLY A 137 22.07 3.78 11.29
C GLY A 137 21.69 2.65 10.34
N LYS A 138 22.30 2.63 9.16
CA LYS A 138 22.08 1.54 8.21
C LYS A 138 22.85 0.30 8.65
N LYS A 139 22.18 -0.85 8.65
CA LYS A 139 22.76 -2.17 8.92
C LYS A 139 22.29 -3.16 7.86
N ASP A 140 23.08 -4.18 7.58
CA ASP A 140 22.66 -5.27 6.69
C ASP A 140 21.41 -5.94 7.26
N TYR A 141 20.53 -6.44 6.39
CA TYR A 141 19.47 -7.31 6.89
C TYR A 141 20.06 -8.60 7.48
N GLU A 142 19.35 -9.15 8.47
CA GLU A 142 19.73 -10.40 9.12
C GLU A 142 18.83 -11.56 8.67
N MET A 143 19.27 -12.78 8.95
CA MET A 143 18.53 -13.99 8.60
C MET A 143 17.17 -14.01 9.29
N ALA A 144 16.09 -14.09 8.52
CA ALA A 144 14.77 -14.32 9.09
C ALA A 144 14.62 -15.77 9.54
N ARG A 145 13.79 -15.99 10.55
CA ARG A 145 13.28 -17.33 10.87
C ARG A 145 12.06 -17.63 10.01
N SER A 146 11.89 -18.91 9.68
CA SER A 146 10.62 -19.38 9.12
C SER A 146 9.53 -19.22 10.17
N LEU A 147 8.39 -18.63 9.80
CA LEU A 147 7.23 -18.56 10.68
C LEU A 147 6.69 -19.98 10.90
N ASP A 148 6.53 -20.40 12.15
CA ASP A 148 5.99 -21.73 12.45
C ASP A 148 4.47 -21.75 12.20
N LYS A 149 3.95 -22.93 11.85
CA LYS A 149 2.54 -23.08 11.47
C LYS A 149 1.58 -22.70 12.60
N ASP A 150 1.94 -22.98 13.85
CA ASP A 150 1.17 -22.63 15.04
C ASP A 150 1.23 -21.14 15.39
N GLU A 151 2.11 -20.37 14.76
CA GLU A 151 2.15 -18.91 14.89
C GLU A 151 1.22 -18.19 13.90
N ILE A 152 0.80 -18.84 12.81
CA ILE A 152 -0.07 -18.24 11.81
C ILE A 152 -1.40 -17.73 12.41
N PRO A 153 -2.08 -18.45 13.32
CA PRO A 153 -3.26 -17.92 13.99
C PRO A 153 -3.01 -16.60 14.74
N ARG A 154 -1.84 -16.42 15.37
CA ARG A 154 -1.48 -15.14 16.02
C ARG A 154 -1.31 -14.04 14.97
N LEU A 155 -0.58 -14.30 13.88
CA LEU A 155 -0.40 -13.33 12.80
C LEU A 155 -1.74 -12.88 12.20
N LEU A 156 -2.67 -13.82 11.98
CA LEU A 156 -4.02 -13.51 11.51
C LEU A 156 -4.77 -12.60 12.50
N ASN A 157 -4.61 -12.82 13.80
CA ASN A 157 -5.19 -11.95 14.83
C ASN A 157 -4.56 -10.55 14.86
N ASP A 158 -3.27 -10.42 14.54
CA ASP A 158 -2.61 -9.10 14.45
C ASP A 158 -3.23 -8.27 13.32
N TYR A 159 -3.48 -8.87 12.15
CA TYR A 159 -4.22 -8.20 11.06
C TYR A 159 -5.67 -7.87 11.45
N GLU A 160 -6.37 -8.81 12.10
CA GLU A 160 -7.75 -8.61 12.55
C GLU A 160 -7.84 -7.44 13.55
N ASN A 161 -6.94 -7.38 14.54
CA ASN A 161 -6.92 -6.32 15.55
C ASN A 161 -6.52 -4.97 14.96
N ALA A 162 -5.52 -4.95 14.07
CA ALA A 162 -5.14 -3.73 13.36
C ALA A 162 -6.29 -3.17 12.51
N ALA A 163 -7.08 -4.03 11.87
CA ALA A 163 -8.28 -3.62 11.15
C ALA A 163 -9.35 -3.04 12.09
N LYS A 164 -9.59 -3.64 13.26
CA LYS A 164 -10.51 -3.08 14.28
C LYS A 164 -10.06 -1.69 14.73
N PHE A 165 -8.77 -1.54 15.06
CA PHE A 165 -8.20 -0.25 15.44
C PHE A 165 -8.26 0.79 14.31
N ALA A 166 -8.15 0.37 13.04
CA ALA A 166 -8.34 1.25 11.89
C ALA A 166 -9.79 1.76 11.79
N LEU A 167 -10.78 0.88 11.95
CA LEU A 167 -12.19 1.30 11.93
C LEU A 167 -12.55 2.18 13.13
N ASP A 168 -12.03 1.86 14.33
CA ASP A 168 -12.23 2.68 15.54
C ASP A 168 -11.59 4.08 15.41
N ALA A 169 -10.46 4.14 14.68
CA ALA A 169 -9.83 5.38 14.27
C ALA A 169 -10.60 6.12 13.17
N GLY A 170 -11.67 5.55 12.61
CA GLY A 170 -12.50 6.20 11.60
C GLY A 170 -11.92 6.18 10.19
N PHE A 171 -11.07 5.21 9.85
CA PHE A 171 -10.75 4.97 8.44
C PHE A 171 -12.00 4.46 7.69
N ASP A 172 -12.13 4.82 6.42
CA ASP A 172 -13.25 4.38 5.57
C ASP A 172 -13.12 2.92 5.14
N GLY A 173 -11.93 2.34 5.29
CA GLY A 173 -11.60 0.95 5.00
C GLY A 173 -10.12 0.67 5.19
N VAL A 174 -9.69 -0.53 4.80
CA VAL A 174 -8.30 -0.99 4.92
C VAL A 174 -7.78 -1.50 3.59
N GLN A 175 -6.48 -1.32 3.35
CA GLN A 175 -5.77 -1.97 2.25
C GLN A 175 -4.73 -2.93 2.82
N LEU A 176 -4.81 -4.21 2.46
CA LEU A 176 -3.78 -5.19 2.76
C LEU A 176 -2.55 -4.95 1.87
N HIS A 177 -1.40 -4.68 2.49
CA HIS A 177 -0.15 -4.59 1.76
C HIS A 177 0.42 -5.98 1.44
N ALA A 178 0.12 -6.49 0.24
CA ALA A 178 0.59 -7.78 -0.28
C ALA A 178 1.56 -7.64 -1.47
N ALA A 179 2.46 -6.66 -1.36
CA ALA A 179 3.32 -6.20 -2.46
C ALA A 179 4.70 -5.81 -1.92
N ASN A 180 5.59 -5.43 -2.82
CA ASN A 180 6.86 -4.75 -2.59
C ASN A 180 7.82 -5.49 -1.65
N GLY A 181 7.80 -6.82 -1.61
CA GLY A 181 8.79 -7.53 -0.80
C GLY A 181 8.38 -7.88 0.62
N TYR A 182 7.18 -7.51 1.05
CA TYR A 182 6.74 -7.66 2.45
C TYR A 182 6.11 -9.03 2.74
N LEU A 183 5.69 -9.29 3.98
CA LEU A 183 5.42 -10.64 4.47
C LEU A 183 4.47 -11.44 3.56
N ILE A 184 3.34 -10.86 3.15
CA ILE A 184 2.41 -11.58 2.28
C ILE A 184 3.03 -11.89 0.91
N ASP A 185 3.79 -10.96 0.33
CA ASP A 185 4.51 -11.16 -0.95
C ASP A 185 5.65 -12.20 -0.78
N GLN A 186 6.30 -12.25 0.39
CA GLN A 186 7.27 -13.29 0.74
C GLN A 186 6.64 -14.68 0.80
N PHE A 187 5.37 -14.80 1.20
CA PHE A 187 4.62 -16.06 1.12
C PHE A 187 4.14 -16.38 -0.30
N LEU A 188 3.82 -15.36 -1.11
CA LEU A 188 3.33 -15.58 -2.46
C LEU A 188 4.38 -16.19 -3.39
N ARG A 189 5.65 -15.81 -3.25
CA ARG A 189 6.68 -16.08 -4.26
C ARG A 189 7.62 -17.23 -3.93
N ASP A 190 7.90 -18.07 -4.92
CA ASP A 190 8.65 -19.32 -4.73
C ASP A 190 10.16 -19.17 -4.48
N ASN A 191 10.75 -18.00 -4.76
CA ASN A 191 12.16 -17.74 -4.43
C ASN A 191 12.39 -17.40 -2.93
N CYS A 192 11.31 -17.17 -2.19
CA CYS A 192 11.33 -16.82 -0.77
C CYS A 192 10.55 -17.81 0.09
N ASN A 193 9.49 -18.40 -0.48
CA ASN A 193 8.68 -19.42 0.17
C ASN A 193 9.11 -20.83 -0.26
N HIS A 194 9.92 -21.47 0.58
CA HIS A 194 10.39 -22.85 0.44
C HIS A 194 9.65 -23.82 1.37
N ARG A 195 8.48 -23.43 1.89
CA ARG A 195 7.73 -24.27 2.82
C ARG A 195 7.22 -25.53 2.14
N THR A 196 7.10 -26.59 2.93
CA THR A 196 6.59 -27.91 2.51
C THR A 196 5.23 -28.24 3.12
N ASP A 197 4.66 -27.31 3.91
CA ASP A 197 3.32 -27.41 4.49
C ASP A 197 2.25 -26.79 3.57
N GLU A 198 1.02 -26.61 4.06
CA GLU A 198 -0.07 -26.04 3.27
C GLU A 198 0.10 -24.56 2.90
N TYR A 199 1.17 -23.90 3.35
CA TYR A 199 1.48 -22.51 3.00
C TYR A 199 2.61 -22.40 1.97
N GLY A 200 3.14 -23.51 1.43
CA GLY A 200 4.15 -23.48 0.36
C GLY A 200 4.02 -24.58 -0.69
N GLY A 201 4.96 -24.60 -1.64
CA GLY A 201 4.93 -25.47 -2.82
C GLY A 201 4.02 -24.93 -3.91
N SER A 202 2.80 -25.45 -4.01
CA SER A 202 1.83 -25.04 -5.05
C SER A 202 1.45 -23.56 -4.95
N GLN A 203 1.07 -22.92 -6.07
CA GLN A 203 0.59 -21.54 -6.05
C GLN A 203 -0.64 -21.37 -5.13
N GLU A 204 -1.52 -22.37 -5.07
CA GLU A 204 -2.68 -22.39 -4.15
C GLU A 204 -2.24 -22.27 -2.70
N ASN A 205 -1.23 -23.03 -2.29
CA ASN A 205 -0.70 -22.98 -0.93
C ASN A 205 0.01 -21.65 -0.66
N ARG A 206 0.77 -21.11 -1.63
CA ARG A 206 1.44 -19.81 -1.49
C ARG A 206 0.44 -18.65 -1.37
N ILE A 207 -0.72 -18.74 -2.02
CA ILE A 207 -1.81 -17.77 -1.93
C ILE A 207 -2.59 -17.89 -0.61
N ARG A 208 -2.52 -19.03 0.10
CA ARG A 208 -3.34 -19.30 1.29
C ARG A 208 -3.25 -18.22 2.36
N LEU A 209 -2.06 -17.71 2.68
CA LEU A 209 -1.93 -16.67 3.70
C LEU A 209 -2.60 -15.36 3.27
N LEU A 210 -2.47 -14.97 1.99
CA LEU A 210 -3.17 -13.81 1.43
C LEU A 210 -4.70 -13.99 1.56
N GLU A 211 -5.20 -15.18 1.23
CA GLU A 211 -6.61 -15.52 1.37
C GLU A 211 -7.09 -15.43 2.82
N GLU A 212 -6.41 -16.08 3.76
CA GLU A 212 -6.80 -16.13 5.18
C GLU A 212 -6.76 -14.74 5.83
N VAL A 213 -5.76 -13.92 5.52
CA VAL A 213 -5.71 -12.53 5.98
C VAL A 213 -6.86 -11.73 5.37
N THR A 214 -7.12 -11.88 4.08
CA THR A 214 -8.24 -11.19 3.43
C THR A 214 -9.58 -11.55 4.08
N ASP A 215 -9.80 -12.83 4.41
CA ASP A 215 -11.01 -13.27 5.11
C ASP A 215 -11.15 -12.63 6.51
N ARG A 216 -10.05 -12.50 7.25
CA ARG A 216 -10.05 -11.80 8.55
C ARG A 216 -10.42 -10.34 8.40
N LEU A 217 -9.86 -9.66 7.41
CA LEU A 217 -10.17 -8.26 7.15
C LEU A 217 -11.63 -8.08 6.72
N ILE A 218 -12.16 -8.96 5.86
CA ILE A 218 -13.56 -8.92 5.42
C ILE A 218 -14.51 -9.15 6.61
N ALA A 219 -14.19 -10.08 7.50
CA ALA A 219 -15.00 -10.36 8.68
C ALA A 219 -15.12 -9.14 9.63
N VAL A 220 -14.11 -8.26 9.63
CA VAL A 220 -14.09 -7.03 10.45
C VAL A 220 -14.72 -5.85 9.72
N CYS A 221 -14.32 -5.62 8.46
CA CYS A 221 -14.61 -4.38 7.75
C CYS A 221 -15.82 -4.45 6.81
N GLY A 222 -16.21 -5.65 6.38
CA GLY A 222 -17.02 -5.84 5.17
C GLY A 222 -16.16 -5.84 3.90
N ALA A 223 -16.54 -6.63 2.89
CA ALA A 223 -15.75 -6.81 1.68
C ALA A 223 -15.60 -5.51 0.85
N ASP A 224 -16.63 -4.68 0.87
CA ASP A 224 -16.72 -3.34 0.31
C ASP A 224 -15.75 -2.32 0.93
N ARG A 225 -15.07 -2.67 2.02
CA ARG A 225 -14.06 -1.81 2.69
C ARG A 225 -12.69 -2.45 2.81
N VAL A 226 -12.47 -3.56 2.12
CA VAL A 226 -11.16 -4.24 2.06
C VAL A 226 -10.60 -4.11 0.67
N ALA A 227 -9.39 -3.58 0.57
CA ALA A 227 -8.61 -3.55 -0.65
C ALA A 227 -7.33 -4.37 -0.50
N VAL A 228 -6.73 -4.76 -1.61
CA VAL A 228 -5.44 -5.46 -1.63
C VAL A 228 -4.50 -4.75 -2.60
N ARG A 229 -3.22 -4.64 -2.25
CA ARG A 229 -2.17 -4.14 -3.14
C ARG A 229 -1.22 -5.27 -3.51
N LEU A 230 -0.96 -5.46 -4.82
CA LEU A 230 0.01 -6.41 -5.37
C LEU A 230 1.05 -5.67 -6.23
N SER A 231 2.24 -6.26 -6.39
CA SER A 231 3.31 -5.74 -7.28
C SER A 231 3.82 -6.85 -8.20
N PRO A 232 3.04 -7.25 -9.21
CA PRO A 232 3.23 -8.53 -9.89
C PRO A 232 4.48 -8.59 -10.79
N ASN A 233 5.09 -7.45 -11.10
CA ASN A 233 6.16 -7.37 -12.10
C ASN A 233 7.56 -7.55 -11.49
N GLY A 234 8.06 -8.79 -11.58
CA GLY A 234 9.46 -9.14 -11.36
C GLY A 234 9.96 -8.95 -9.94
N GLU A 235 11.28 -8.88 -9.82
CA GLU A 235 12.00 -8.82 -8.56
C GLU A 235 11.77 -7.50 -7.80
N THR A 236 11.53 -7.61 -6.50
CA THR A 236 11.53 -6.47 -5.59
C THR A 236 12.04 -6.87 -4.22
N GLN A 237 13.04 -6.17 -3.67
CA GLN A 237 13.60 -6.46 -2.33
C GLN A 237 14.05 -7.92 -2.11
N GLY A 238 14.64 -8.50 -3.16
CA GLY A 238 15.12 -9.86 -3.24
C GLY A 238 14.04 -10.94 -3.32
N ILE A 239 12.77 -10.59 -3.54
CA ILE A 239 11.73 -11.58 -3.84
C ILE A 239 11.32 -11.51 -5.30
N ASP A 240 11.12 -12.67 -5.90
CA ASP A 240 10.80 -12.89 -7.30
C ASP A 240 10.07 -14.23 -7.45
N ASP A 241 9.32 -14.42 -8.53
CA ASP A 241 8.58 -15.67 -8.75
C ASP A 241 8.91 -16.26 -10.12
N SER A 242 8.95 -17.58 -10.23
CA SER A 242 9.22 -18.27 -11.50
C SER A 242 8.07 -18.17 -12.52
N ASP A 243 6.83 -17.90 -12.08
CA ASP A 243 5.65 -17.71 -12.92
C ASP A 243 4.75 -16.59 -12.34
N PRO A 244 5.18 -15.32 -12.44
CA PRO A 244 4.44 -14.20 -11.86
C PRO A 244 3.06 -14.04 -12.51
N ILE A 245 2.93 -14.27 -13.82
CA ILE A 245 1.64 -14.15 -14.52
C ILE A 245 0.64 -15.17 -13.96
N GLY A 246 1.03 -16.46 -13.86
CA GLY A 246 0.16 -17.50 -13.32
C GLY A 246 -0.21 -17.27 -11.85
N LEU A 247 0.79 -16.96 -11.01
CA LEU A 247 0.59 -16.70 -9.58
C LEU A 247 -0.36 -15.53 -9.35
N PHE A 248 -0.08 -14.35 -9.92
CA PHE A 248 -0.87 -13.15 -9.64
C PHE A 248 -2.23 -13.16 -10.33
N THR A 249 -2.39 -13.86 -11.46
CA THR A 249 -3.72 -14.10 -12.05
C THR A 249 -4.55 -14.99 -11.13
N LYS A 250 -3.98 -16.05 -10.55
CA LYS A 250 -4.67 -16.92 -9.59
C LYS A 250 -5.04 -16.19 -8.30
N ALA A 251 -4.12 -15.38 -7.77
CA ALA A 251 -4.39 -14.53 -6.61
C ALA A 251 -5.54 -13.54 -6.89
N ALA A 252 -5.54 -12.89 -8.05
CA ALA A 252 -6.61 -11.98 -8.43
C ALA A 252 -7.97 -12.68 -8.61
N ALA A 253 -8.00 -13.90 -9.17
CA ALA A 253 -9.23 -14.69 -9.27
C ALA A 253 -9.80 -15.04 -7.89
N MET A 254 -8.94 -15.40 -6.95
CA MET A 254 -9.32 -15.64 -5.55
C MET A 254 -9.90 -14.36 -4.92
N LEU A 255 -9.20 -13.23 -5.05
CA LEU A 255 -9.66 -11.94 -4.51
C LEU A 255 -10.98 -11.50 -5.15
N ASN A 256 -11.19 -11.77 -6.44
CA ASN A 256 -12.46 -11.51 -7.12
C ASN A 256 -13.62 -12.28 -6.47
N SER A 257 -13.41 -13.56 -6.13
CA SER A 257 -14.43 -14.39 -5.49
C SER A 257 -14.84 -13.89 -4.09
N LYS A 258 -13.98 -13.11 -3.45
CA LYS A 258 -14.23 -12.47 -2.15
C LYS A 258 -14.91 -11.09 -2.26
N ASN A 259 -15.11 -10.58 -3.47
CA ASN A 259 -15.74 -9.28 -3.74
C ASN A 259 -15.10 -8.11 -2.97
N ILE A 260 -13.77 -8.09 -2.89
CA ILE A 260 -13.02 -6.98 -2.27
C ILE A 260 -13.34 -5.63 -2.95
N ALA A 261 -13.23 -4.53 -2.20
CA ALA A 261 -13.52 -3.17 -2.64
C ALA A 261 -12.76 -2.78 -3.91
N PHE A 262 -11.46 -3.04 -3.94
CA PHE A 262 -10.61 -2.87 -5.12
C PHE A 262 -9.29 -3.64 -5.01
N LEU A 263 -8.68 -3.90 -6.16
CA LEU A 263 -7.32 -4.41 -6.28
C LEU A 263 -6.41 -3.30 -6.83
N GLU A 264 -5.34 -2.96 -6.13
CA GLU A 264 -4.31 -2.03 -6.63
C GLU A 264 -3.08 -2.80 -7.12
N LEU A 265 -2.60 -2.47 -8.31
CA LEU A 265 -1.39 -3.05 -8.89
C LEU A 265 -0.31 -1.98 -9.06
N ARG A 266 0.86 -2.23 -8.45
CA ARG A 266 2.08 -1.48 -8.74
C ARG A 266 2.80 -2.13 -9.92
N GLU A 267 2.72 -1.51 -11.09
CA GLU A 267 3.30 -2.02 -12.34
C GLU A 267 4.35 -1.06 -12.91
N PRO A 268 5.61 -1.12 -12.45
CA PRO A 268 6.68 -0.29 -13.00
C PRO A 268 6.91 -0.58 -14.49
N LEU A 269 7.37 0.44 -15.21
CA LEU A 269 7.76 0.31 -16.61
C LEU A 269 9.19 -0.21 -16.74
N GLU A 270 9.54 -0.69 -17.93
CA GLU A 270 10.92 -1.08 -18.28
C GLU A 270 11.91 0.10 -18.13
N ASP A 271 11.46 1.32 -18.46
CA ASP A 271 12.17 2.59 -18.26
C ASP A 271 11.69 3.35 -17.01
N GLY A 272 11.13 2.63 -16.03
CA GLY A 272 10.60 3.19 -14.80
C GLY A 272 11.62 4.00 -14.02
N THR A 273 11.16 5.11 -13.45
CA THR A 273 12.03 6.13 -12.82
C THR A 273 12.31 5.84 -11.33
N PHE A 274 11.57 4.93 -10.71
CA PHE A 274 11.83 4.44 -9.36
C PHE A 274 11.45 2.95 -9.23
N GLY A 275 12.33 2.13 -9.79
CA GLY A 275 12.12 0.71 -10.06
C GLY A 275 11.74 0.49 -11.52
N SER A 276 12.33 -0.54 -12.11
CA SER A 276 12.06 -0.99 -13.46
C SER A 276 12.04 -2.51 -13.50
N THR A 277 11.47 -3.07 -14.57
CA THR A 277 11.30 -4.51 -14.74
C THR A 277 11.17 -4.85 -16.22
N ASP A 278 11.72 -5.99 -16.61
CA ASP A 278 11.51 -6.60 -17.92
C ASP A 278 10.27 -7.51 -17.95
N VAL A 279 9.63 -7.75 -16.80
CA VAL A 279 8.38 -8.51 -16.70
C VAL A 279 7.22 -7.64 -17.21
N PRO A 280 6.54 -8.02 -18.31
CA PRO A 280 5.45 -7.23 -18.87
C PRO A 280 4.30 -7.01 -17.89
N PRO A 281 3.49 -5.94 -18.04
CA PRO A 281 2.31 -5.70 -17.22
C PRO A 281 1.41 -6.94 -17.09
N VAL A 282 1.02 -7.26 -15.86
CA VAL A 282 0.19 -8.42 -15.53
C VAL A 282 -1.30 -8.03 -15.44
N SER A 283 -1.60 -6.73 -15.32
CA SER A 283 -2.96 -6.18 -15.32
C SER A 283 -3.84 -6.66 -16.48
N PRO A 284 -3.37 -6.86 -17.74
CA PRO A 284 -4.23 -7.40 -18.80
C PRO A 284 -4.66 -8.86 -18.58
N HIS A 285 -3.89 -9.64 -17.80
CA HIS A 285 -4.25 -11.00 -17.40
C HIS A 285 -5.20 -10.98 -16.20
N ILE A 286 -4.87 -10.16 -15.19
CA ILE A 286 -5.70 -9.96 -14.00
C ILE A 286 -7.10 -9.44 -14.37
N ARG A 287 -7.20 -8.48 -15.29
CA ARG A 287 -8.48 -7.89 -15.72
C ARG A 287 -9.46 -8.92 -16.33
N LYS A 288 -8.97 -10.06 -16.83
CA LYS A 288 -9.81 -11.15 -17.37
C LYS A 288 -10.50 -11.97 -16.28
N VAL A 289 -9.95 -12.01 -15.07
CA VAL A 289 -10.42 -12.85 -13.96
C VAL A 289 -10.92 -12.05 -12.76
N PHE A 290 -10.50 -10.80 -12.66
CA PHE A 290 -10.98 -9.82 -11.70
C PHE A 290 -11.97 -8.91 -12.42
N SER A 291 -13.18 -8.75 -11.91
CA SER A 291 -14.25 -7.89 -12.43
C SER A 291 -14.55 -6.69 -11.53
N GLY A 292 -14.05 -6.67 -10.29
CA GLY A 292 -14.16 -5.52 -9.39
C GLY A 292 -13.30 -4.32 -9.80
N PRO A 293 -13.35 -3.21 -9.05
CA PRO A 293 -12.54 -2.03 -9.35
C PRO A 293 -11.03 -2.31 -9.33
N LEU A 294 -10.34 -2.04 -10.44
CA LEU A 294 -8.89 -2.20 -10.58
C LEU A 294 -8.19 -0.84 -10.59
N VAL A 295 -7.20 -0.66 -9.72
CA VAL A 295 -6.41 0.57 -9.61
C VAL A 295 -5.00 0.31 -10.10
N LEU A 296 -4.51 1.12 -11.04
CA LEU A 296 -3.13 1.00 -11.53
C LEU A 296 -2.22 2.09 -10.96
N ASN A 297 -0.96 1.71 -10.75
CA ASN A 297 0.08 2.56 -10.17
C ASN A 297 1.43 2.37 -10.89
N SER A 298 2.31 3.35 -10.69
CA SER A 298 3.68 3.52 -11.23
C SER A 298 3.78 4.40 -12.45
N ASP A 299 4.42 5.55 -12.27
CA ASP A 299 4.86 6.50 -13.30
C ASP A 299 3.78 6.98 -14.27
N TYR A 300 2.52 6.94 -13.84
CA TYR A 300 1.41 7.54 -14.59
C TYR A 300 1.53 9.06 -14.63
N ASP A 301 1.40 9.60 -15.85
CA ASP A 301 1.02 10.97 -16.11
C ASP A 301 -0.47 11.04 -16.51
N VAL A 302 -0.97 12.23 -16.82
CA VAL A 302 -2.37 12.44 -17.22
C VAL A 302 -2.69 11.64 -18.49
N ASP A 303 -1.85 11.71 -19.53
CA ASP A 303 -2.13 11.10 -20.82
C ASP A 303 -2.19 9.57 -20.76
N ARG A 304 -1.27 8.93 -20.03
CA ARG A 304 -1.28 7.48 -19.81
C ARG A 304 -2.47 7.05 -18.98
N ALA A 305 -2.83 7.84 -17.96
CA ALA A 305 -3.96 7.54 -17.09
C ALA A 305 -5.30 7.64 -17.84
N GLU A 306 -5.48 8.68 -18.65
CA GLU A 306 -6.65 8.83 -19.53
C GLU A 306 -6.78 7.65 -20.50
N LYS A 307 -5.69 7.23 -21.17
CA LYS A 307 -5.71 6.07 -22.08
C LYS A 307 -6.05 4.76 -21.36
N ALA A 308 -5.51 4.55 -20.16
CA ALA A 308 -5.80 3.35 -19.37
C ALA A 308 -7.27 3.31 -18.92
N LEU A 309 -7.85 4.45 -18.55
CA LEU A 309 -9.26 4.56 -18.18
C LEU A 309 -10.19 4.44 -19.40
N GLU A 310 -9.84 5.07 -20.53
CA GLU A 310 -10.63 5.03 -21.76
C GLU A 310 -10.72 3.61 -22.33
N SER A 311 -9.62 2.86 -22.29
CA SER A 311 -9.57 1.46 -22.75
C SER A 311 -10.24 0.46 -21.79
N GLY A 312 -10.63 0.89 -20.59
CA GLY A 312 -11.16 -0.01 -19.55
C GLY A 312 -10.10 -0.91 -18.90
N ALA A 313 -8.81 -0.58 -19.06
CA ALA A 313 -7.72 -1.30 -18.40
C ALA A 313 -7.77 -1.16 -16.87
N CYS A 314 -8.32 -0.04 -16.38
CA CYS A 314 -8.49 0.23 -14.96
C CYS A 314 -9.71 1.11 -14.69
N ASP A 315 -10.09 1.18 -13.42
CA ASP A 315 -11.21 1.96 -12.92
C ASP A 315 -10.74 3.24 -12.21
N ALA A 316 -9.50 3.26 -11.72
CA ALA A 316 -8.82 4.44 -11.18
C ALA A 316 -7.29 4.33 -11.29
N VAL A 317 -6.60 5.46 -11.07
CA VAL A 317 -5.14 5.52 -11.06
C VAL A 317 -4.68 6.14 -9.76
N SER A 318 -3.71 5.50 -9.10
CA SER A 318 -3.08 6.04 -7.89
C SER A 318 -1.75 6.71 -8.22
N PHE A 319 -1.52 7.90 -7.66
CA PHE A 319 -0.33 8.70 -7.87
C PHE A 319 0.49 8.76 -6.57
N GLY A 320 1.78 8.44 -6.66
CA GLY A 320 2.70 8.47 -5.52
C GLY A 320 3.42 9.81 -5.43
N ARG A 321 4.64 9.88 -5.99
CA ARG A 321 5.49 11.08 -5.99
C ARG A 321 4.78 12.38 -6.42
N PRO A 322 3.88 12.39 -7.42
CA PRO A 322 3.10 13.59 -7.71
C PRO A 322 2.33 14.12 -6.50
N TYR A 323 1.67 13.25 -5.71
CA TYR A 323 1.00 13.65 -4.47
C TYR A 323 1.95 14.04 -3.34
N ILE A 324 3.23 13.63 -3.36
CA ILE A 324 4.21 14.16 -2.39
C ILE A 324 4.32 15.67 -2.53
N ALA A 325 4.51 16.17 -3.75
CA ALA A 325 4.77 17.59 -4.01
C ALA A 325 3.52 18.43 -4.35
N ASN A 326 2.39 17.79 -4.64
CA ASN A 326 1.17 18.46 -5.08
C ASN A 326 0.03 18.07 -4.15
N PRO A 327 -0.24 18.84 -3.06
CA PRO A 327 -1.34 18.54 -2.15
C PRO A 327 -2.70 18.55 -2.89
N ASP A 328 -2.82 19.39 -3.91
CA ASP A 328 -3.99 19.63 -4.73
C ASP A 328 -3.88 19.02 -6.15
N LEU A 329 -3.19 17.88 -6.28
CA LEU A 329 -2.92 17.23 -7.58
C LEU A 329 -4.20 17.05 -8.42
N ALA A 330 -5.31 16.62 -7.82
CA ALA A 330 -6.57 16.43 -8.53
C ALA A 330 -7.11 17.74 -9.12
N GLN A 331 -7.00 18.85 -8.38
CA GLN A 331 -7.37 20.19 -8.83
C GLN A 331 -6.43 20.68 -9.93
N ARG A 332 -5.13 20.42 -9.83
CA ARG A 332 -4.16 20.75 -10.89
C ARG A 332 -4.45 20.00 -12.17
N ILE A 333 -4.77 18.71 -12.09
CA ILE A 333 -5.21 17.91 -13.26
C ILE A 333 -6.46 18.51 -13.88
N ALA A 334 -7.47 18.86 -13.05
CA ALA A 334 -8.69 19.49 -13.53
C ALA A 334 -8.47 20.84 -14.23
N ALA A 335 -7.52 21.64 -13.75
CA ALA A 335 -7.16 22.94 -14.31
C ALA A 335 -6.17 22.86 -15.48
N GLY A 336 -5.58 21.68 -15.76
CA GLY A 336 -4.47 21.56 -16.70
C GLY A 336 -3.20 22.31 -16.24
N ALA A 337 -3.02 22.44 -14.93
CA ALA A 337 -1.93 23.20 -14.32
C ALA A 337 -0.63 22.39 -14.22
N HIS A 338 0.50 23.10 -14.11
CA HIS A 338 1.81 22.51 -13.85
C HIS A 338 1.86 21.83 -12.48
N TRP A 339 2.65 20.75 -12.37
CA TRP A 339 2.88 20.02 -11.13
C TRP A 339 4.20 20.43 -10.50
N ASN A 340 4.18 20.74 -9.21
CA ASN A 340 5.38 20.91 -8.40
C ASN A 340 6.31 19.71 -8.54
N LYS A 341 7.61 19.99 -8.57
CA LYS A 341 8.65 18.97 -8.50
C LYS A 341 8.88 18.56 -7.05
N ASP A 342 8.97 17.26 -6.83
CA ASP A 342 9.31 16.72 -5.53
C ASP A 342 10.82 16.80 -5.25
N ASN A 343 11.17 16.59 -3.99
CA ASN A 343 12.56 16.54 -3.54
C ASN A 343 12.79 15.20 -2.83
N TYR A 344 13.52 14.30 -3.50
CA TYR A 344 13.78 12.95 -2.99
C TYR A 344 14.52 12.93 -1.65
N LYS A 345 15.30 13.99 -1.35
CA LYS A 345 16.04 14.11 -0.08
C LYS A 345 15.12 14.28 1.13
N THR A 346 13.87 14.69 0.90
CA THR A 346 12.87 14.95 1.94
C THR A 346 11.70 13.97 1.91
N TRP A 347 11.74 12.94 1.06
CA TRP A 347 10.71 11.90 1.06
C TRP A 347 10.60 11.24 2.44
N TYR A 348 11.74 10.82 3.00
CA TYR A 348 11.84 10.24 4.33
C TYR A 348 12.63 11.17 5.25
N GLY A 349 12.06 11.51 6.40
CA GLY A 349 12.72 12.36 7.39
C GLY A 349 11.73 13.11 8.27
N PRO A 350 12.20 13.75 9.35
CA PRO A 350 11.34 14.42 10.31
C PRO A 350 10.87 15.79 9.83
N GLY A 351 9.82 16.29 10.47
CA GLY A 351 9.39 17.69 10.36
C GLY A 351 8.64 18.04 9.07
N PRO A 352 8.25 19.33 8.94
CA PRO A 352 7.33 19.79 7.90
C PRO A 352 7.96 19.96 6.51
N VAL A 353 9.29 20.04 6.43
CA VAL A 353 10.00 20.34 5.18
C VAL A 353 9.91 19.19 4.19
N GLY A 354 9.51 19.49 2.94
CA GLY A 354 9.19 18.52 1.90
C GLY A 354 8.02 17.59 2.29
N TYR A 355 7.11 18.07 3.15
CA TYR A 355 5.95 17.32 3.64
C TYR A 355 4.67 18.13 3.51
N THR A 356 4.54 19.19 4.32
CA THR A 356 3.36 20.06 4.40
C THR A 356 3.61 21.47 3.86
N ASP A 357 4.83 21.75 3.39
CA ASP A 357 5.30 23.03 2.89
C ASP A 357 5.31 23.15 1.35
N TYR A 358 4.84 22.12 0.65
CA TYR A 358 4.58 22.21 -0.79
C TYR A 358 3.35 23.10 -1.04
N PRO A 359 3.45 24.15 -1.88
CA PRO A 359 2.35 25.07 -2.10
C PRO A 359 1.22 24.44 -2.91
N ALA A 360 -0.03 24.76 -2.55
CA ALA A 360 -1.16 24.53 -3.44
C ALA A 360 -1.11 25.53 -4.62
N MET A 361 -1.83 25.25 -5.71
CA MET A 361 -1.84 26.10 -6.93
C MET A 361 -2.28 27.54 -6.64
N GLY A 362 -3.13 27.76 -5.63
CA GLY A 362 -3.56 29.10 -5.22
C GLY A 362 -2.56 29.88 -4.36
N GLU A 363 -1.43 29.26 -4.01
CA GLU A 363 -0.39 29.80 -3.12
C GLU A 363 0.95 30.02 -3.84
N GLU A 364 1.02 29.69 -5.14
CA GLU A 364 2.20 29.86 -6.01
C GLU A 364 2.44 31.29 -6.51
#